data_AF-A0A7V6IN18-F1
#
_entry.id   AF-A0A7V6IN18-F1
#
_cell.length_a   1.000
_cell.length_b   1.000
_cell.length_c   1.000
_cell.angle_alpha   90.00
_cell.angle_beta   90.00
_cell.angle_gamma   90.00
#
_symmetry.space_group_name_H-M   'P 1'
#
loop_
_entity.id
_entity.type
_entity.pdbx_description
1 polymer ?
#
loop_
_entity_poly.entity_id
_entity_poly.type
_entity_poly.pdbx_seq_one_letter_code
_entity_poly.pdbx_strand_id
1 'polypeptide(L)'
;MLTEPSIEELLPKAENRYVLAMLTAKRARQLVDGAQPMVNQKTDNFVSLAAEEIKEDQVKAVKGQHDIKVPLRPEVEAARLNAELEAEAKRREVQHAENKRNAERVQARERVLERAQFAEDEKEVNKNLAEQFLRLVNENAGFGNNAQDED
;
A
#
# COMPACT_ATOMS: atom_id res chain seq x y z
N MET A 1 6.94 -42.64 14.28
CA MET A 1 5.75 -43.17 14.98
C MET A 1 5.59 -42.37 16.27
N LEU A 2 4.36 -42.04 16.70
CA LEU A 2 4.15 -41.38 18.00
C LEU A 2 4.61 -42.35 19.09
N THR A 3 5.75 -42.07 19.73
CA THR A 3 6.30 -42.92 20.80
C THR A 3 5.75 -42.53 22.16
N GLU A 4 5.53 -41.23 22.38
CA GLU A 4 4.99 -40.66 23.62
C GLU A 4 4.15 -39.42 23.30
N PRO A 5 3.09 -39.12 24.07
CA PRO A 5 2.44 -39.95 25.10
C PRO A 5 1.66 -41.15 24.51
N SER A 6 1.32 -42.13 25.36
CA SER A 6 0.59 -43.34 24.92
C SER A 6 -0.89 -43.05 24.65
N ILE A 7 -1.53 -43.86 23.81
CA ILE A 7 -2.96 -43.71 23.52
C ILE A 7 -3.78 -43.87 24.81
N GLU A 8 -3.42 -44.79 25.70
CA GLU A 8 -4.15 -45.06 26.94
C GLU A 8 -4.16 -43.85 27.88
N GLU A 9 -3.09 -43.05 27.91
CA GLU A 9 -3.02 -41.81 28.67
C GLU A 9 -3.92 -40.70 28.09
N LEU A 10 -4.14 -40.73 26.77
CA LEU A 10 -4.91 -39.72 26.05
C LEU A 10 -6.40 -40.03 25.97
N LEU A 11 -6.80 -41.31 26.03
CA LEU A 11 -8.22 -41.71 25.94
C LEU A 11 -9.12 -41.01 26.96
N PRO A 12 -8.73 -40.81 28.23
CA PRO A 12 -9.54 -40.08 29.21
C PRO A 12 -9.73 -38.59 28.89
N LYS A 13 -8.91 -38.02 27.99
CA LYS A 13 -8.94 -36.59 27.62
C LYS A 13 -9.92 -36.29 26.48
N ALA A 14 -10.52 -37.32 25.89
CA ALA A 14 -11.46 -37.19 24.78
C ALA A 14 -12.67 -38.10 24.97
N GLU A 15 -13.76 -37.78 24.28
CA GLU A 15 -15.00 -38.57 24.39
C GLU A 15 -14.86 -39.98 23.81
N ASN A 16 -14.07 -40.12 22.74
CA ASN A 16 -13.76 -41.41 22.11
C ASN A 16 -12.47 -41.32 21.28
N ARG A 17 -12.03 -42.48 20.76
CA ARG A 17 -10.80 -42.62 19.97
C ARG A 17 -10.80 -41.76 18.70
N TYR A 18 -11.94 -41.59 18.05
CA TYR A 18 -12.07 -40.81 16.82
C TYR A 18 -11.99 -39.31 17.08
N VAL A 19 -12.63 -38.84 18.16
CA VAL A 19 -12.55 -37.44 18.62
C VAL A 19 -11.12 -37.12 19.01
N LEU A 20 -10.43 -38.01 19.71
CA LEU A 20 -9.01 -37.85 20.02
C LEU A 20 -8.18 -37.69 18.75
N ALA A 21 -8.30 -38.60 17.79
CA ALA A 21 -7.56 -38.52 16.53
C ALA A 21 -7.84 -37.22 15.76
N MET A 22 -9.10 -36.79 15.69
CA MET A 22 -9.47 -35.53 15.06
C MET A 22 -8.93 -34.31 15.82
N LEU A 23 -8.98 -34.31 17.15
CA LEU A 23 -8.47 -33.24 18.00
C LEU A 23 -6.97 -33.08 17.80
N THR A 24 -6.21 -34.17 17.89
CA THR A 24 -4.76 -34.19 17.66
C THR A 24 -4.43 -33.71 16.24
N ALA A 25 -5.15 -34.18 15.22
CA ALA A 25 -4.91 -33.78 13.83
C ALA A 25 -5.22 -32.29 13.60
N LYS A 26 -6.32 -31.77 14.15
CA LYS A 26 -6.67 -30.35 14.04
C LYS A 26 -5.63 -29.47 14.73
N ARG A 27 -5.20 -29.85 15.94
CA ARG A 27 -4.20 -29.09 16.68
C ARG A 27 -2.83 -29.12 16.00
N ALA A 28 -2.41 -30.27 15.49
CA ALA A 28 -1.17 -30.39 14.73
C ALA A 28 -1.16 -29.45 13.50
N ARG A 29 -2.28 -29.31 12.78
CA ARG A 29 -2.38 -28.34 11.67
C ARG A 29 -2.24 -26.90 12.14
N GLN A 30 -2.89 -26.52 13.24
CA GLN A 30 -2.72 -25.18 13.83
C GLN A 30 -1.24 -24.90 14.13
N LEU A 31 -0.53 -25.87 14.70
CA LEU A 31 0.90 -25.74 15.01
C LEU A 31 1.76 -25.57 13.75
N VAL A 32 1.42 -26.26 12.66
CA VAL A 32 2.02 -26.09 11.32
C VAL A 32 1.77 -24.69 10.77
N ASP A 33 0.55 -24.17 10.94
CA ASP A 33 0.14 -22.83 10.49
C ASP A 33 0.77 -21.69 11.32
N GLY A 34 1.63 -22.02 12.30
CA GLY A 34 2.34 -21.06 13.13
C GLY A 34 1.64 -20.72 14.44
N ALA A 35 0.67 -21.52 14.88
CA ALA A 35 0.12 -21.40 16.22
C ALA A 35 1.21 -21.57 17.29
N GLN A 36 1.02 -20.89 18.41
CA GLN A 36 1.89 -20.97 19.57
C GLN A 36 1.72 -22.32 20.28
N PRO A 37 2.81 -23.07 20.50
CA PRO A 37 2.83 -24.21 21.41
C PRO A 37 2.46 -23.78 22.83
N MET A 38 1.60 -24.55 23.50
CA MET A 38 1.20 -24.31 24.89
C MET A 38 2.10 -25.06 25.89
N VAL A 39 2.89 -26.02 25.40
CA VAL A 39 3.79 -26.84 26.20
C VAL A 39 5.22 -26.61 25.71
N ASN A 40 6.16 -26.46 26.65
CA ASN A 40 7.57 -26.30 26.38
C ASN A 40 8.27 -27.66 26.34
N GLN A 41 7.93 -28.47 25.34
CA GLN A 41 8.61 -29.74 25.07
C GLN A 41 9.43 -29.66 23.79
N LYS A 42 10.58 -30.34 23.82
CA LYS A 42 11.61 -30.26 22.79
C LYS A 42 11.36 -31.34 21.74
N THR A 43 10.19 -31.28 21.11
CA THR A 43 9.74 -32.25 20.12
C THR A 43 9.52 -31.56 18.78
N ASP A 44 10.25 -31.98 17.74
CA ASP A 44 10.16 -31.39 16.40
C ASP A 44 8.88 -31.80 15.65
N ASN A 45 8.20 -32.85 16.13
CA ASN A 45 6.98 -33.36 15.52
C ASN A 45 5.72 -32.71 16.12
N PHE A 46 5.00 -31.95 15.30
CA PHE A 46 3.75 -31.29 15.71
C PHE A 46 2.65 -32.23 16.15
N VAL A 47 2.62 -33.47 15.66
CA VAL A 47 1.63 -34.47 16.11
C VAL A 47 1.92 -34.90 17.56
N SER A 48 3.20 -35.07 17.89
CA SER A 48 3.62 -35.41 19.26
C SER A 48 3.39 -34.25 20.22
N LEU A 49 3.76 -33.04 19.81
CA LEU A 49 3.50 -31.83 20.58
C LEU A 49 2.00 -31.62 20.83
N ALA A 50 1.15 -31.83 19.82
CA ALA A 50 -0.30 -31.78 19.98
C ALA A 50 -0.83 -32.83 20.96
N ALA A 51 -0.25 -34.04 20.95
CA ALA A 51 -0.62 -35.09 21.89
C ALA A 51 -0.22 -34.74 23.34
N GLU A 52 0.95 -34.14 23.53
CA GLU A 52 1.40 -33.64 24.84
C GLU A 52 0.50 -32.50 25.36
N GLU A 53 0.13 -31.54 24.51
CA GLU A 53 -0.80 -30.48 24.88
C GLU A 53 -2.17 -31.01 25.30
N ILE A 54 -2.64 -32.10 24.69
CA ILE A 54 -3.87 -32.80 25.10
C ILE A 54 -3.68 -33.52 26.43
N LYS A 55 -2.52 -34.18 26.64
CA LYS A 55 -2.18 -34.85 27.90
C LYS A 55 -2.15 -33.86 29.07
N GLU A 56 -1.58 -32.67 28.86
CA GLU A 56 -1.49 -31.60 29.87
C GLU A 56 -2.77 -30.77 30.02
N ASP A 57 -3.88 -31.17 29.37
CA ASP A 57 -5.17 -30.46 29.41
C ASP A 57 -5.15 -29.03 28.86
N GLN A 58 -4.09 -28.62 28.15
CA GLN A 58 -3.98 -27.30 27.51
C GLN A 58 -4.91 -27.19 26.29
N VAL A 59 -5.15 -28.31 25.61
CA VAL A 59 -6.02 -28.39 24.43
C VAL A 59 -7.15 -29.38 24.66
N LYS A 60 -8.39 -28.92 24.51
CA LYS A 60 -9.61 -29.73 24.69
C LYS A 60 -10.59 -29.53 23.55
N ALA A 61 -11.32 -30.59 23.23
CA ALA A 61 -12.44 -30.50 22.32
C ALA A 61 -13.62 -29.83 23.04
N VAL A 62 -14.17 -28.77 22.44
CA VAL A 62 -15.38 -28.10 22.93
C VAL A 62 -16.52 -28.37 21.94
N LYS A 63 -17.69 -28.74 22.45
CA LYS A 63 -18.91 -28.95 21.65
C LYS A 63 -19.58 -27.61 21.33
N GLY A 64 -20.10 -27.48 20.12
CA GLY A 64 -20.80 -26.28 19.63
C GLY A 64 -19.93 -25.38 18.76
N GLN A 65 -20.49 -24.25 18.32
CA GLN A 65 -19.76 -23.21 17.61
C GLN A 65 -19.25 -22.19 18.62
N HIS A 66 -17.93 -22.03 18.67
CA HIS A 66 -17.25 -21.06 19.53
C HIS A 66 -16.25 -20.27 18.69
N ASP A 67 -16.18 -18.97 18.91
CA ASP A 67 -15.19 -18.10 18.30
C ASP A 67 -13.85 -18.27 19.03
N ILE A 68 -13.13 -19.33 18.66
CA ILE A 68 -11.82 -19.66 19.25
C ILE A 68 -10.73 -18.91 18.49
N LYS A 69 -10.05 -17.98 19.18
CA LYS A 69 -8.84 -17.33 18.66
C LYS A 69 -7.62 -18.15 19.05
N VAL A 70 -6.93 -18.71 18.05
CA VAL A 70 -5.69 -19.46 18.27
C VAL A 70 -4.52 -18.47 18.29
N PRO A 71 -3.76 -18.36 19.39
CA PRO A 71 -2.59 -17.48 19.44
C PRO A 71 -1.52 -17.98 18.46
N LEU A 72 -0.93 -17.06 17.72
CA LEU A 72 0.21 -17.32 16.84
C LEU A 72 1.51 -17.15 17.61
N ARG A 73 2.59 -17.75 17.11
CA ARG A 73 3.92 -17.53 17.68
C ARG A 73 4.30 -16.05 17.56
N PRO A 74 4.94 -15.45 18.59
CA PRO A 74 5.34 -14.04 18.56
C PRO A 74 6.21 -13.67 17.34
N GLU A 75 7.06 -14.60 16.91
CA GLU A 75 7.92 -14.44 15.73
C GLU A 75 7.11 -14.33 14.43
N VAL A 76 6.06 -15.14 14.30
CA VAL A 76 5.17 -15.15 13.13
C VAL A 76 4.33 -13.89 13.10
N GLU A 77 3.83 -13.45 14.27
CA GLU A 77 3.10 -12.20 14.40
C GLU A 77 3.96 -10.99 14.04
N ALA A 78 5.20 -10.93 14.56
CA ALA A 78 6.15 -9.87 14.24
C ALA A 78 6.52 -9.86 12.74
N ALA A 79 6.72 -11.03 12.13
CA ALA A 79 6.99 -11.13 10.70
C ALA A 79 5.82 -10.63 9.84
N ARG A 80 4.58 -10.95 10.24
CA ARG A 80 3.37 -10.46 9.54
C ARG A 80 3.23 -8.94 9.67
N LEU A 81 3.47 -8.40 10.86
CA LEU A 81 3.43 -6.96 11.10
C LEU A 81 4.49 -6.22 10.27
N ASN A 82 5.73 -6.72 10.26
CA ASN A 82 6.80 -6.12 9.47
C ASN A 82 6.49 -6.15 7.96
N ALA A 83 5.99 -7.28 7.46
CA ALA A 83 5.59 -7.39 6.05
C ALA A 83 4.46 -6.40 5.70
N GLU A 84 3.52 -6.18 6.61
CA GLU A 84 2.44 -5.21 6.44
C GLU A 84 2.96 -3.77 6.45
N LEU A 85 3.84 -3.42 7.40
CA LEU A 85 4.50 -2.12 7.48
C LEU A 85 5.34 -1.82 6.22
N GLU A 86 6.08 -2.81 5.71
CA GLU A 86 6.85 -2.69 4.47
C GLU A 86 5.95 -2.50 3.25
N ALA A 87 4.82 -3.22 3.18
CA ALA A 87 3.85 -3.06 2.10
C ALA A 87 3.20 -1.67 2.16
N GLU A 88 2.90 -1.16 3.35
CA GLU A 88 2.38 0.19 3.53
C GLU A 88 3.41 1.26 3.14
N ALA A 89 4.67 1.09 3.55
CA ALA A 89 5.76 1.98 3.17
C ALA A 89 5.91 2.06 1.63
N LYS A 90 5.92 0.91 0.95
CA LYS A 90 5.96 0.85 -0.52
C LYS A 90 4.76 1.55 -1.16
N ARG A 91 3.55 1.39 -0.60
CA ARG A 91 2.35 2.09 -1.10
C ARG A 91 2.46 3.60 -0.93
N ARG A 92 2.95 4.07 0.23
CA ARG A 92 3.18 5.49 0.50
C ARG A 92 4.24 6.07 -0.43
N GLU A 93 5.32 5.34 -0.70
CA GLU A 93 6.35 5.74 -1.65
C GLU A 93 5.81 5.87 -3.08
N VAL A 94 5.03 4.89 -3.54
CA VAL A 94 4.36 4.94 -4.84
C VAL A 94 3.43 6.15 -4.91
N GLN A 95 2.61 6.37 -3.89
CA GLN A 95 1.70 7.51 -3.84
C GLN A 95 2.45 8.85 -3.82
N HIS A 96 3.55 8.93 -3.08
CA HIS A 96 4.39 10.13 -3.05
C HIS A 96 5.06 10.39 -4.40
N ALA A 97 5.54 9.34 -5.08
CA ALA A 97 6.11 9.44 -6.42
C ALA A 97 5.05 9.87 -7.45
N GLU A 98 3.83 9.33 -7.38
CA GLU A 98 2.71 9.73 -8.24
C GLU A 98 2.30 11.18 -7.99
N ASN A 99 2.19 11.60 -6.73
CA ASN A 99 1.89 12.98 -6.37
C ASN A 99 2.96 13.94 -6.88
N LYS A 100 4.25 13.60 -6.71
CA LYS A 100 5.37 14.38 -7.25
C LYS A 100 5.29 14.49 -8.77
N ARG A 101 5.07 13.36 -9.45
CA ARG A 101 4.92 13.33 -10.91
C ARG A 101 3.74 14.17 -11.38
N ASN A 102 2.61 14.13 -10.68
CA ASN A 102 1.46 14.95 -11.01
C ASN A 102 1.73 16.44 -10.77
N ALA A 103 2.39 16.82 -9.68
CA ALA A 103 2.80 18.19 -9.43
C ALA A 103 3.75 18.71 -10.52
N GLU A 104 4.75 17.92 -10.91
CA GLU A 104 5.66 18.25 -12.02
C GLU A 104 4.91 18.43 -13.35
N ARG A 105 3.92 17.58 -13.64
CA ARG A 105 3.06 17.70 -14.83
C ARG A 105 2.22 18.97 -14.82
N VAL A 106 1.65 19.33 -13.66
CA VAL A 106 0.87 20.57 -13.49
C VAL A 106 1.77 21.78 -13.70
N GLN A 107 2.94 21.82 -13.04
CA GLN A 107 3.90 22.92 -13.19
C GLN A 107 4.46 23.02 -14.62
N ALA A 108 4.70 21.90 -15.30
CA ALA A 108 5.12 21.91 -16.70
C ALA A 108 4.02 22.48 -17.60
N ARG A 109 2.76 22.10 -17.37
CA ARG A 109 1.61 22.64 -18.10
C ARG A 109 1.45 24.14 -17.86
N GLU A 110 1.60 24.60 -16.62
CA GLU A 110 1.53 26.00 -16.25
C GLU A 110 2.63 26.82 -16.95
N ARG A 111 3.89 26.36 -16.91
CA ARG A 111 5.00 27.00 -17.64
C ARG A 111 4.78 27.09 -19.16
N VAL A 112 4.15 26.08 -19.76
CA VAL A 112 3.82 26.10 -21.19
C VAL A 112 2.73 27.14 -21.48
N LEU A 113 1.71 27.24 -20.62
CA LEU A 113 0.65 28.24 -20.74
C LEU A 113 1.20 29.66 -20.58
N GLU A 114 2.04 29.91 -19.56
CA GLU A 114 2.71 31.20 -19.38
C GLU A 114 3.54 31.57 -20.62
N ARG A 115 4.34 30.63 -21.15
CA ARG A 115 5.14 30.88 -22.36
C ARG A 115 4.29 31.17 -23.60
N ALA A 116 3.12 30.56 -23.71
CA ALA A 116 2.19 30.84 -24.80
C ALA A 116 1.58 32.25 -24.67
N GLN A 117 1.17 32.64 -23.45
CA GLN A 117 0.65 33.98 -23.16
C GLN A 117 1.68 35.07 -23.47
N PHE A 118 2.94 34.92 -23.00
CA PHE A 118 4.00 35.87 -23.32
C PHE A 118 4.24 36.04 -24.83
N ALA A 119 4.13 34.96 -25.61
CA ALA A 119 4.28 35.03 -27.06
C ALA A 119 3.08 35.69 -27.77
N GLU A 120 1.88 35.60 -27.21
CA GLU A 120 0.70 36.33 -27.68
C GLU A 120 0.83 37.82 -27.35
N ASP A 121 1.22 38.16 -26.11
CA ASP A 121 1.45 39.53 -25.66
C ASP A 121 2.55 40.22 -26.50
N GLU A 122 3.67 39.54 -26.79
CA GLU A 122 4.72 40.07 -27.66
C GLU A 122 4.21 40.37 -29.07
N LYS A 123 3.35 39.51 -29.63
CA LYS A 123 2.74 39.76 -30.95
C LYS A 123 1.80 40.96 -30.90
N GLU A 124 1.02 41.12 -29.84
CA GLU A 124 0.14 42.28 -29.66
C GLU A 124 0.94 43.58 -29.51
N VAL A 125 2.01 43.59 -28.70
CA VAL A 125 2.90 44.76 -28.54
C VAL A 125 3.53 45.13 -29.87
N ASN A 126 4.08 44.16 -30.60
CA ASN A 126 4.71 44.41 -31.91
C ASN A 126 3.70 44.94 -32.94
N LYS A 127 2.46 44.42 -32.94
CA LYS A 127 1.39 44.93 -33.79
C LYS A 127 1.03 46.37 -33.44
N ASN A 128 0.83 46.67 -32.16
CA ASN A 128 0.50 48.02 -31.69
C ASN A 128 1.61 49.02 -31.98
N LEU A 129 2.88 48.62 -31.87
CA LEU A 129 4.03 49.44 -32.23
C LEU A 129 4.10 49.71 -33.74
N ALA A 130 3.84 48.70 -34.57
CA ALA A 130 3.76 48.87 -36.02
C ALA A 130 2.62 49.82 -36.42
N GLU A 131 1.46 49.71 -35.76
CA GLU A 131 0.34 50.63 -35.95
C GLU A 131 0.68 52.07 -35.51
N GLN A 132 1.35 52.26 -34.38
CA GLN A 132 1.82 53.59 -33.93
C GLN A 132 2.87 54.17 -34.90
N PHE A 133 3.81 53.37 -35.37
CA PHE A 133 4.85 53.81 -36.30
C PHE A 133 4.24 54.23 -37.65
N LEU A 134 3.26 53.48 -38.16
CA LEU A 134 2.49 53.86 -39.35
C LEU A 134 1.75 55.18 -39.17
N ARG A 135 1.13 55.42 -38.00
CA ARG A 135 0.48 56.70 -37.69
C ARG A 135 1.48 57.86 -37.69
N LEU A 136 2.64 57.68 -37.05
CA LEU A 136 3.68 58.70 -36.95
C LEU A 136 4.30 59.04 -38.32
N VAL A 137 4.52 58.04 -39.17
CA VAL A 137 5.00 58.24 -40.55
C VAL A 137 3.96 58.97 -41.38
N ASN A 138 2.67 58.68 -41.19
CA ASN A 138 1.59 59.36 -41.90
C ASN A 138 1.41 60.81 -41.41
N GLU A 139 1.62 61.10 -40.13
CA GLU A 139 1.65 62.46 -39.56
C GLU A 139 2.87 63.27 -40.06
N ASN A 140 4.05 62.66 -40.14
CA ASN A 140 5.25 63.32 -40.67
C ASN A 140 5.21 63.50 -42.20
N ALA A 141 4.49 62.65 -42.93
CA ALA A 141 4.20 62.85 -44.35
C ALA A 141 3.19 63.98 -44.61
N GLY A 142 2.51 64.49 -43.57
CA GLY A 142 1.53 65.58 -43.64
C GLY A 142 2.10 67.01 -43.59
N PHE A 143 3.43 67.19 -43.49
CA PHE A 143 4.08 68.52 -43.40
C PHE A 143 4.97 68.88 -44.59
N GLY A 144 4.65 68.40 -45.78
CA GLY A 144 5.31 68.79 -47.02
C GLY A 144 4.32 68.99 -48.16
N ASN A 145 3.58 70.11 -48.13
CA ASN A 145 3.17 70.94 -49.28
C ASN A 145 2.01 71.87 -48.88
N ASN A 146 2.36 72.95 -48.18
CA ASN A 146 1.66 74.23 -48.29
C ASN A 146 2.57 75.13 -49.14
N ALA A 147 2.26 75.27 -50.42
CA ALA A 147 2.56 76.44 -51.24
C ALA A 147 1.79 76.26 -52.55
N GLN A 148 0.72 77.05 -52.74
CA GLN A 148 0.67 78.13 -53.74
C GLN A 148 0.30 77.61 -55.14
N ASP A 149 -0.55 78.23 -55.95
CA ASP A 149 -1.37 79.44 -55.85
C ASP A 149 -2.42 79.31 -56.98
N GLU A 150 -3.39 80.21 -56.89
CA GLU A 150 -4.48 80.53 -57.81
C GLU A 150 -4.09 80.58 -59.31
N ASP A 151 -4.98 80.04 -60.16
CA ASP A 151 -5.67 80.70 -61.31
C ASP A 151 -6.32 79.68 -62.26
#